data_AF-Q5M3C2-F1
#
_entry.id   AF-Q5M3C2-F1
#
_cell.length_a   1.000
_cell.length_b   1.000
_cell.length_c   1.000
_cell.angle_alpha   90.00
_cell.angle_beta   90.00
_cell.angle_gamma   90.00
#
_symmetry.space_group_name_H-M   'P 1'
#
loop_
_entity.id
_entity.type
_entity.pdbx_description
1 polymer ?
#
loop_
_entity_poly.entity_id
_entity_poly.type
_entity_poly.pdbx_seq_one_letter_code
_entity_poly.pdbx_strand_id
1 'polypeptide(L)'
;MFSNANSFKAKIKNMAKDRGIPAQQLQQNFLIEQVLKLIAKSSYKDSFIVKGGYLIGQLIGLDKRTTMDLDVTLKGTTLSYVLPGEKVEPGEIVTEEDLKAVLEELRD
;
A
#
# COMPACT_ATOMS: atom_id res chain seq x y z
N MET A 1 11.48 12.72 10.84
CA MET A 1 11.88 12.19 9.52
C MET A 1 13.16 11.38 9.70
N PHE A 2 13.36 10.29 8.96
CA PHE A 2 14.59 9.47 9.07
C PHE A 2 15.72 10.16 8.30
N SER A 3 16.93 10.18 8.86
CA SER A 3 18.07 10.87 8.25
C SER A 3 18.65 10.13 7.05
N ASN A 4 18.52 8.80 7.03
CA ASN A 4 18.88 7.95 5.90
C ASN A 4 18.22 6.55 6.01
N ALA A 5 18.33 5.75 4.94
CA ALA A 5 17.75 4.41 4.89
C ALA A 5 18.27 3.47 6.01
N ASN A 6 19.53 3.60 6.41
CA ASN A 6 20.10 2.77 7.49
C ASN A 6 19.52 3.14 8.86
N SER A 7 19.33 4.43 9.12
CA SER A 7 18.69 4.93 10.34
C SER A 7 17.25 4.44 10.46
N PHE A 8 16.53 4.36 9.32
CA PHE A 8 15.19 3.79 9.25
C PHE A 8 15.20 2.31 9.60
N LYS A 9 16.03 1.51 8.91
CA LYS A 9 16.15 0.06 9.15
C LYS A 9 16.55 -0.24 10.60
N ALA A 10 17.49 0.51 11.16
CA ALA A 10 17.92 0.36 12.55
C ALA A 10 16.77 0.62 13.54
N LYS A 11 16.00 1.69 13.35
CA LYS A 11 14.86 2.00 14.21
C LYS A 11 13.78 0.93 14.13
N ILE A 12 13.45 0.47 12.91
CA ILE A 12 12.49 -0.62 12.71
C ILE A 12 12.96 -1.89 13.42
N LYS A 13 14.24 -2.28 13.26
CA LYS A 13 14.80 -3.48 13.90
C LYS A 13 14.71 -3.42 15.44
N ASN A 14 15.02 -2.27 16.04
CA ASN A 14 14.94 -2.09 17.48
C ASN A 14 13.48 -2.18 17.97
N MET A 15 12.57 -1.45 17.34
CA MET A 15 11.15 -1.49 17.69
C MET A 15 10.52 -2.87 17.49
N ALA A 16 10.94 -3.61 16.46
CA ALA A 16 10.47 -4.95 16.19
C ALA A 16 10.88 -5.92 17.29
N LYS A 17 12.13 -5.82 17.76
CA LYS A 17 12.65 -6.60 18.90
C LYS A 17 11.85 -6.32 20.17
N ASP A 18 11.58 -5.05 20.47
CA ASP A 18 10.84 -4.65 21.68
C ASP A 18 9.39 -5.15 21.68
N ARG A 19 8.79 -5.25 20.49
CA ARG A 19 7.39 -5.66 20.29
C ARG A 19 7.21 -7.15 20.04
N GLY A 20 8.29 -7.92 19.92
CA GLY A 20 8.23 -9.35 19.62
C GLY A 20 7.64 -9.69 18.25
N ILE A 21 7.73 -8.77 17.27
CA ILE A 21 7.22 -8.97 15.91
C ILE A 21 8.36 -8.97 14.89
N PRO A 22 8.21 -9.62 13.72
CA PRO A 22 9.23 -9.58 12.69
C PRO A 22 9.52 -8.15 12.21
N ALA A 23 10.79 -7.81 11.97
CA ALA A 23 11.15 -6.46 11.53
C ALA A 23 10.55 -6.10 10.17
N GLN A 24 10.47 -7.07 9.25
CA GLN A 24 9.82 -6.92 7.96
C GLN A 24 8.33 -6.58 8.11
N GLN A 25 7.65 -7.24 9.05
CA GLN A 25 6.25 -7.01 9.37
C GLN A 25 6.00 -5.56 9.80
N LEU A 26 6.81 -5.08 10.74
CA LEU A 26 6.73 -3.72 11.25
C LEU A 26 7.06 -2.68 10.16
N GLN A 27 8.04 -2.98 9.31
CA GLN A 27 8.41 -2.13 8.19
C GLN A 27 7.25 -1.96 7.21
N GLN A 28 6.65 -3.06 6.76
CA GLN A 28 5.56 -3.03 5.78
C GLN A 28 4.35 -2.27 6.33
N ASN A 29 3.99 -2.50 7.60
CA ASN A 29 2.86 -1.79 8.21
C ASN A 29 3.10 -0.29 8.31
N PHE A 30 4.32 0.11 8.69
CA PHE A 30 4.68 1.51 8.72
C PHE A 30 4.52 2.18 7.34
N LEU A 31 4.95 1.50 6.27
CA LEU A 31 4.85 2.02 4.91
C LEU A 31 3.39 2.14 4.45
N ILE A 32 2.57 1.10 4.69
CA ILE A 32 1.14 1.13 4.38
C ILE A 32 0.46 2.28 5.15
N GLU A 33 0.78 2.49 6.43
CA GLU A 33 0.28 3.63 7.19
C GLU A 33 0.69 4.98 6.60
N GLN A 34 1.89 5.10 6.02
CA GLN A 34 2.28 6.35 5.35
C GLN A 34 1.42 6.59 4.10
N VAL A 35 1.18 5.55 3.29
CA VAL A 35 0.30 5.64 2.12
C VAL A 35 -1.11 6.05 2.54
N LEU A 36 -1.67 5.42 3.56
CA LEU A 36 -3.00 5.76 4.09
C LEU A 36 -3.05 7.21 4.62
N LYS A 37 -1.99 7.69 5.27
CA LYS A 37 -1.88 9.10 5.71
C LYS A 37 -1.83 10.08 4.53
N LEU A 38 -1.17 9.70 3.43
CA LEU A 38 -1.16 10.50 2.21
C LEU A 38 -2.54 10.54 1.56
N ILE A 39 -3.21 9.39 1.43
CA ILE A 39 -4.58 9.29 0.91
C ILE A 39 -5.52 10.16 1.75
N ALA A 40 -5.47 10.05 3.08
CA ALA A 40 -6.33 10.80 3.99
C ALA A 40 -6.18 12.33 3.89
N LYS A 41 -4.98 12.80 3.49
CA LYS A 41 -4.69 14.23 3.26
C LYS A 41 -4.95 14.69 1.84
N SER A 42 -5.16 13.76 0.90
CA SER A 42 -5.37 14.06 -0.50
C SER A 42 -6.81 14.50 -0.79
N SER A 43 -7.01 15.10 -1.96
CA SER A 43 -8.35 15.37 -2.51
C SER A 43 -9.15 14.09 -2.79
N TYR A 44 -8.51 12.92 -2.82
CA TYR A 44 -9.11 11.62 -3.10
C TYR A 44 -9.51 10.83 -1.86
N LYS A 45 -9.40 11.40 -0.65
CA LYS A 45 -9.66 10.69 0.60
C LYS A 45 -11.02 9.96 0.64
N ASP A 46 -12.05 10.57 0.05
CA ASP A 46 -13.42 10.03 0.03
C ASP A 46 -13.66 9.08 -1.16
N SER A 47 -12.68 8.97 -2.04
CA SER A 47 -12.66 8.03 -3.17
C SER A 47 -12.13 6.66 -2.79
N PHE A 48 -11.39 6.50 -1.69
CA PHE A 48 -10.79 5.23 -1.30
C PHE A 48 -11.51 4.57 -0.11
N ILE A 49 -11.95 3.33 -0.29
CA ILE A 49 -12.53 2.49 0.76
C ILE A 49 -11.53 1.40 1.12
N VAL A 50 -10.91 1.51 2.29
CA VAL A 50 -9.99 0.47 2.82
C VAL A 50 -10.80 -0.71 3.34
N LYS A 51 -10.39 -1.93 2.95
CA LYS A 51 -11.10 -3.17 3.27
C LYS A 51 -10.11 -4.33 3.48
N GLY A 52 -10.65 -5.54 3.52
CA GLY A 52 -9.86 -6.77 3.49
C GLY A 52 -9.13 -7.07 4.80
N GLY A 53 -8.19 -8.02 4.73
CA GLY A 53 -7.54 -8.56 5.92
C GLY A 53 -6.51 -7.62 6.55
N TYR A 54 -6.05 -6.58 5.84
CA TYR A 54 -5.26 -5.51 6.45
C TYR A 54 -6.03 -4.82 7.58
N LEU A 55 -7.28 -4.42 7.32
CA LEU A 55 -8.13 -3.77 8.32
C LEU A 55 -8.39 -4.69 9.52
N ILE A 56 -8.70 -5.97 9.25
CA ILE A 56 -8.92 -6.97 10.31
C ILE A 56 -7.65 -7.13 11.16
N GLY A 57 -6.47 -7.20 10.54
CA GLY A 57 -5.18 -7.31 11.23
C GLY A 57 -4.88 -6.12 12.15
N GLN A 58 -5.30 -4.91 11.77
CA GLN A 58 -5.16 -3.73 12.63
C GLN A 58 -6.10 -3.78 13.85
N LEU A 59 -7.23 -4.48 13.75
CA LEU A 59 -8.19 -4.63 14.86
C LEU A 59 -7.77 -5.74 15.86
N ILE A 60 -7.26 -6.87 15.36
CA ILE A 60 -7.01 -8.07 16.18
C ILE A 60 -5.56 -8.24 16.66
N GLY A 61 -4.63 -7.44 16.13
CA GLY A 61 -3.21 -7.52 16.44
C GLY A 61 -2.35 -8.03 15.28
N LEU A 62 -1.16 -7.44 15.14
CA LEU A 62 -0.23 -7.68 14.03
C LEU A 62 0.43 -9.07 14.05
N ASP A 63 0.40 -9.74 15.19
CA ASP A 63 1.01 -11.04 15.48
C ASP A 63 0.15 -12.23 15.01
N LYS A 64 -1.14 -12.01 14.73
CA LYS A 64 -2.09 -13.07 14.34
C LYS A 64 -2.31 -13.19 12.83
N ARG A 65 -1.33 -12.79 12.03
CA ARG A 65 -1.56 -12.40 10.63
C ARG A 65 -1.72 -13.54 9.63
N THR A 66 -2.63 -13.32 8.68
CA THR A 66 -2.80 -14.11 7.44
C THR A 66 -2.66 -13.32 6.13
N THR A 67 -2.56 -11.98 6.12
CA THR A 67 -2.34 -11.17 4.88
C THR A 67 -1.51 -9.90 5.10
N MET A 68 -0.67 -9.55 4.11
CA MET A 68 0.16 -8.34 4.08
C MET A 68 -0.38 -7.24 3.17
N ASP A 69 -1.33 -7.57 2.30
CA ASP A 69 -1.76 -6.71 1.20
C ASP A 69 -2.76 -5.65 1.67
N LEU A 70 -2.75 -4.49 1.04
CA LEU A 70 -3.74 -3.44 1.28
C LEU A 70 -4.84 -3.54 0.22
N ASP A 71 -5.99 -4.09 0.60
CA ASP A 71 -7.18 -4.10 -0.26
C ASP A 71 -7.91 -2.75 -0.19
N VAL A 72 -8.11 -2.11 -1.33
CA VAL A 72 -8.84 -0.84 -1.43
C VAL A 72 -9.82 -0.88 -2.59
N THR A 73 -10.98 -0.25 -2.42
CA THR A 73 -11.93 -0.01 -3.51
C THR A 73 -11.97 1.48 -3.83
N LEU A 74 -11.82 1.82 -5.11
CA LEU A 74 -12.00 3.18 -5.60
C LEU A 74 -13.49 3.43 -5.89
N LYS A 75 -14.01 4.55 -5.38
CA LYS A 75 -15.41 4.99 -5.52
C LYS A 75 -15.46 6.33 -6.24
N GLY A 76 -16.48 6.51 -7.08
CA GLY A 76 -16.78 7.80 -7.71
C GLY A 76 -15.87 8.12 -8.91
N THR A 77 -15.03 7.16 -9.31
CA THR A 77 -14.15 7.26 -10.47
C THR A 77 -14.23 5.95 -11.23
N THR A 78 -14.52 6.02 -12.53
CA THR A 78 -14.26 4.90 -13.45
C THR A 78 -12.78 5.00 -13.83
N LEU A 79 -12.02 3.93 -13.63
CA LEU A 79 -10.65 3.89 -14.13
C LEU A 79 -10.73 3.92 -15.66
N SER A 80 -10.39 5.05 -16.25
CA SER A 80 -10.38 5.25 -17.70
C SER A 80 -8.98 5.08 -18.29
N TYR A 81 -8.00 4.61 -17.51
CA TYR A 81 -6.67 4.37 -18.03
C TYR A 81 -6.61 2.97 -18.65
N VAL A 82 -6.55 3.00 -19.98
CA VAL A 82 -6.31 1.85 -20.84
C VAL A 82 -4.89 2.03 -21.36
N LEU A 83 -4.08 1.00 -21.26
CA LEU A 83 -2.74 1.01 -21.83
C LEU A 83 -2.84 1.30 -23.34
N PRO A 84 -1.89 2.05 -23.94
CA PRO A 84 -1.99 2.44 -25.34
C PRO A 84 -2.10 1.22 -26.27
N GLY A 85 -3.29 0.98 -26.83
CA GLY A 85 -3.52 -0.07 -27.84
C GLY A 85 -4.54 -1.15 -27.47
N GLU A 86 -5.01 -1.22 -26.22
CA GLU A 86 -6.06 -2.16 -25.85
C GLU A 86 -7.46 -1.51 -25.86
N LYS A 87 -8.48 -2.29 -26.24
CA LYS A 87 -9.88 -1.94 -25.99
C LYS A 87 -10.28 -2.71 -24.74
N VAL A 88 -10.61 -2.00 -23.67
CA VAL A 88 -11.17 -2.62 -22.46
C VAL A 88 -12.63 -2.23 -22.37
N GLU A 89 -13.50 -3.24 -22.30
CA GLU A 89 -14.90 -3.04 -21.99
C GLU A 89 -15.04 -2.65 -20.51
N PRO A 90 -16.03 -1.80 -20.15
CA PRO A 90 -16.21 -1.37 -18.76
C PRO A 90 -16.38 -2.58 -17.81
N GLY A 91 -15.37 -2.85 -16.98
CA GLY A 91 -15.41 -3.93 -15.97
C GLY A 91 -14.29 -4.95 -16.02
N GLU A 92 -13.38 -4.92 -17.02
CA GLU A 92 -12.19 -5.78 -17.03
C GLU A 92 -11.09 -5.26 -16.09
N ILE A 93 -10.60 -6.15 -15.21
CA ILE A 93 -9.45 -5.88 -14.34
C ILE A 93 -8.19 -6.25 -15.13
N VAL A 94 -7.37 -5.24 -15.47
CA VAL A 94 -6.10 -5.43 -16.20
C VAL A 94 -5.09 -6.11 -15.28
N THR A 95 -4.66 -7.33 -15.61
CA THR A 95 -3.69 -8.10 -14.83
C THR A 95 -2.25 -7.93 -15.33
N GLU A 96 -1.42 -7.39 -14.43
CA GLU A 96 0.03 -7.56 -14.20
C GLU A 96 1.13 -7.27 -15.24
N GLU A 97 0.89 -7.08 -16.54
CA GLU A 97 2.06 -7.03 -17.46
C GLU A 97 2.84 -5.70 -17.56
N ASP A 98 2.28 -4.55 -17.14
CA ASP A 98 2.90 -3.23 -17.39
C ASP A 98 3.51 -2.51 -16.18
N LEU A 99 3.97 -3.26 -15.18
CA LEU A 99 4.63 -2.66 -14.02
C LEU A 99 5.94 -1.94 -14.40
N LYS A 100 6.62 -2.35 -15.48
CA LYS A 100 7.91 -1.76 -15.91
C LYS A 100 7.77 -0.34 -16.48
N ALA A 101 6.71 -0.06 -17.22
CA ALA A 101 6.49 1.26 -17.82
C ALA A 101 6.14 2.31 -16.77
N VAL A 102 5.28 1.94 -15.81
CA VAL A 102 4.90 2.80 -14.69
C VAL A 102 6.09 3.13 -13.78
N LEU A 103 7.04 2.19 -13.64
CA LEU A 103 8.27 2.42 -12.87
C LEU A 103 9.30 3.32 -13.58
N GLU A 104 9.22 3.48 -14.90
CA GLU A 104 10.07 4.43 -15.65
C GLU A 104 9.56 5.86 -15.54
N GLU A 105 8.25 6.08 -15.56
CA GLU A 105 7.66 7.43 -15.45
C GLU A 105 7.78 8.04 -14.04
N LEU A 106 7.92 7.21 -12.99
CA LEU A 106 8.09 7.69 -11.60
C LEU A 106 9.55 8.00 -11.22
N ARG A 107 10.49 7.95 -12.17
CA ARG A 107 11.91 8.25 -11.96
C ARG A 107 12.32 9.70 -12.21
N ASP A 108 11.41 10.54 -12.69
CA ASP A 108 11.57 12.00 -12.83
C ASP A 108 10.93 12.78 -11.66
#